data_AF-A0A8T9CQI2-F1
#
_entry.id   AF-A0A8T9CQI2-F1
#
_cell.length_a   1.000
_cell.length_b   1.000
_cell.length_c   1.000
_cell.angle_alpha   90.00
_cell.angle_beta   90.00
_cell.angle_gamma   90.00
#
_symmetry.space_group_name_H-M   'P 1'
#
loop_
_entity.id
_entity.type
_entity.pdbx_description
1 polymer ?
#
loop_
_entity_poly.entity_id
_entity_poly.type
_entity_poly.pdbx_seq_one_letter_code
_entity_poly.pdbx_strand_id
1 'polypeptide(L)'
;EREKIKGQEVELVRQSGRETLRQLEAKTGATRYLMSILARELVASCYVYNSGYALFPSQQARKDWQNARKKLSRAKVKKPAVVDPDLIWSLPDGEIRRYDSHLNIICREYRRSEVI
;
A
#
# COMPACT_ATOMS: atom_id res chain seq x y z
N GLU A 1 17.79 8.53 30.97
CA GLU A 1 16.77 8.90 29.97
C GLU A 1 16.67 7.94 28.78
N ARG A 2 17.79 7.54 28.17
CA ARG A 2 17.83 6.64 27.00
C ARG A 2 17.07 5.31 27.19
N GLU A 3 17.22 4.66 28.33
CA GLU A 3 16.52 3.39 28.64
C GLU A 3 15.00 3.56 28.75
N LYS A 4 14.52 4.74 29.17
CA LYS A 4 13.09 5.06 29.21
C LYS A 4 12.51 5.11 27.79
N ILE A 5 13.24 5.73 26.86
CA ILE A 5 12.86 5.84 25.45
C ILE A 5 12.89 4.46 24.77
N LYS A 6 13.89 3.61 25.07
CA LYS A 6 13.94 2.23 24.58
C LYS A 6 12.73 1.40 25.01
N GLY A 7 12.38 1.46 26.30
CA GLY A 7 11.21 0.77 26.81
C GLY A 7 9.92 1.23 26.13
N GLN A 8 9.77 2.54 25.93
CA GLN A 8 8.64 3.12 25.20
C GLN A 8 8.60 2.65 23.73
N GLU A 9 9.73 2.60 23.03
CA GLU A 9 9.79 2.13 21.65
C GLU A 9 9.34 0.68 21.50
N VAL A 10 9.83 -0.22 22.37
CA VAL A 10 9.44 -1.64 22.36
C VAL A 10 7.95 -1.79 22.65
N GLU A 11 7.44 -1.08 23.66
CA GLU A 11 6.03 -1.16 24.04
C GLU A 11 5.11 -0.64 22.93
N LEU A 12 5.47 0.49 22.30
CA LEU A 12 4.72 1.05 21.17
C LEU A 12 4.67 0.08 19.99
N VAL A 13 5.79 -0.53 19.64
CA VAL A 13 5.86 -1.53 18.55
C VAL A 13 5.03 -2.75 18.89
N ARG A 14 5.02 -3.19 20.16
CA ARG A 14 4.23 -4.33 20.63
C ARG A 14 2.73 -4.06 20.58
N GLN A 15 2.29 -2.88 21.01
CA GLN A 15 0.88 -2.49 21.02
C GLN A 15 0.32 -2.28 19.61
N SER A 16 1.06 -1.59 18.72
CA SER A 16 0.57 -1.32 17.36
C SER A 16 0.88 -2.45 16.38
N GLY A 17 1.78 -3.36 16.74
CA GLY A 17 2.28 -4.44 15.88
C GLY A 17 3.23 -3.98 14.77
N ARG A 18 3.34 -2.66 14.53
CA ARG A 18 4.24 -2.06 13.55
C ARG A 18 4.37 -0.56 13.79
N GLU A 19 5.60 -0.07 13.88
CA GLU A 19 5.89 1.36 13.89
C GLU A 19 6.97 1.74 12.87
N THR A 20 6.88 2.96 12.35
CA THR A 20 7.94 3.59 11.57
C THR A 20 8.71 4.59 12.44
N LEU A 21 9.97 4.87 12.10
CA LEU A 21 10.78 5.85 12.83
C LEU A 21 10.12 7.22 12.94
N ARG A 22 9.36 7.63 11.91
CA ARG A 22 8.59 8.89 11.91
C ARG A 22 7.43 8.86 12.91
N GLN A 23 6.74 7.74 13.06
CA GLN A 23 5.66 7.59 14.02
C GLN A 23 6.20 7.56 15.45
N LEU A 24 7.34 6.90 15.67
CA LEU A 24 8.01 6.90 16.96
C LEU A 24 8.53 8.29 17.34
N GLU A 25 9.14 9.02 16.41
CA GLU A 25 9.52 10.43 16.60
C GLU A 25 8.32 11.28 17.06
N ALA A 26 7.15 11.12 16.44
CA ALA A 26 5.94 11.84 16.81
C ALA A 26 5.37 11.45 18.18
N LYS A 27 5.47 10.18 18.58
CA LYS A 27 4.91 9.68 19.85
C LYS A 27 5.84 9.92 21.04
N THR A 28 7.13 9.76 20.82
CA THR A 28 8.15 9.81 21.88
C THR A 28 8.78 11.20 21.98
N GLY A 29 8.60 12.07 20.98
CA GLY A 29 9.18 13.42 20.94
C GLY A 29 10.70 13.43 20.73
N ALA A 30 11.31 12.27 20.53
CA ALA A 30 12.74 12.09 20.32
C ALA A 30 13.09 12.27 18.84
N THR A 31 14.26 12.85 18.58
CA THR A 31 14.75 13.07 17.20
C THR A 31 14.88 11.73 16.46
N ARG A 32 14.55 11.71 15.16
CA ARG A 32 14.68 10.52 14.29
C ARG A 32 16.06 9.85 14.34
N TYR A 33 17.12 10.63 14.50
CA TYR A 33 18.48 10.11 14.61
C TYR A 33 18.65 9.23 15.86
N LEU A 34 18.18 9.71 17.01
CA LEU A 34 18.21 8.94 18.25
C LEU A 34 17.37 7.67 18.12
N MET A 35 16.15 7.78 17.57
CA MET A 35 15.28 6.64 17.30
C MET A 35 15.98 5.58 16.42
N SER A 36 16.69 6.01 15.38
CA SER A 36 17.42 5.08 14.49
C SER A 36 18.53 4.32 15.21
N ILE A 37 19.28 4.98 16.09
CA ILE A 37 20.33 4.32 16.88
C ILE A 37 19.70 3.32 17.86
N LEU A 38 18.64 3.73 18.57
CA LEU A 38 17.95 2.87 19.53
C LEU A 38 17.34 1.64 18.86
N ALA A 39 16.66 1.82 17.73
CA ALA A 39 16.13 0.75 16.91
C ALA A 39 17.22 -0.28 16.55
N ARG A 40 18.42 0.16 16.16
CA ARG A 40 19.54 -0.75 15.84
C ARG A 40 20.00 -1.55 17.05
N GLU A 41 20.08 -0.93 18.23
CA GLU A 41 20.42 -1.64 19.47
C GLU A 41 19.35 -2.66 19.88
N LEU A 42 18.07 -2.29 19.74
CA LEU A 42 16.94 -3.18 20.03
C LEU A 42 16.87 -4.37 19.06
N VAL A 43 17.23 -4.15 17.79
CA VAL A 43 17.36 -5.21 16.78
C VAL A 43 18.51 -6.14 17.14
N ALA A 44 19.67 -5.61 17.51
CA ALA A 44 20.82 -6.41 17.92
C ALA A 44 20.53 -7.25 19.18
N SER A 45 19.67 -6.72 20.06
CA SER A 45 19.20 -7.41 21.27
C SER A 45 17.97 -8.30 21.04
N CYS A 46 17.55 -8.48 19.77
CA CYS A 46 16.39 -9.29 19.38
C CYS A 46 15.03 -8.90 19.99
N TYR A 47 14.89 -7.69 20.54
CA TYR A 47 13.60 -7.19 21.07
C TYR A 47 12.62 -6.77 19.98
N VAL A 48 13.14 -6.35 18.83
CA VAL A 48 12.34 -5.93 17.68
C VAL A 48 12.97 -6.43 16.38
N TYR A 49 12.14 -6.62 15.37
CA TYR A 49 12.56 -6.97 14.02
C TYR A 49 12.48 -5.76 13.09
N ASN A 50 13.59 -5.46 12.41
CA ASN A 50 13.63 -4.39 11.41
C ASN A 50 13.54 -4.96 10.00
N SER A 51 12.58 -4.45 9.23
CA SER A 51 12.36 -4.82 7.82
C SER A 51 13.03 -3.87 6.81
N GLY A 52 13.78 -2.87 7.28
CA GLY A 52 14.31 -1.75 6.50
C GLY A 52 13.34 -0.58 6.36
N TYR A 53 12.03 -0.84 6.45
CA TYR A 53 10.98 0.18 6.31
C TYR A 53 10.27 0.52 7.63
N ALA A 54 10.06 -0.50 8.46
CA ALA A 54 9.36 -0.39 9.74
C ALA A 54 9.87 -1.44 10.73
N LEU A 55 9.68 -1.14 12.01
CA LEU A 55 9.92 -2.03 13.13
C LEU A 55 8.67 -2.85 13.43
N PHE A 56 8.89 -4.12 13.74
CA PHE A 56 7.88 -5.10 14.08
C PHE A 56 8.28 -5.80 15.38
N PRO A 57 7.32 -6.33 16.17
CA PRO A 57 7.65 -7.14 17.34
C PRO A 57 8.44 -8.41 16.99
N SER A 58 8.18 -8.97 15.81
CA SER A 58 8.85 -10.18 15.34
C SER A 58 8.81 -10.30 13.81
N GLN A 59 9.64 -11.20 13.26
CA GLN A 59 9.57 -11.54 11.83
C GLN A 59 8.23 -12.18 11.45
N GLN A 60 7.57 -12.89 12.38
CA GLN A 60 6.25 -13.47 12.14
C GLN A 60 5.19 -12.37 12.02
N ALA A 61 5.20 -11.38 12.91
CA ALA A 61 4.31 -10.22 12.83
C ALA A 61 4.44 -9.47 11.48
N ARG A 62 5.65 -9.43 10.92
CA ARG A 62 5.89 -8.90 9.56
C ARG A 62 5.17 -9.73 8.48
N LYS A 63 5.27 -11.05 8.53
CA LYS A 63 4.59 -11.96 7.59
C LYS A 63 3.07 -11.81 7.68
N ASP A 64 2.54 -11.79 8.90
CA ASP A 64 1.11 -11.67 9.15
C ASP A 64 0.57 -10.33 8.65
N TRP A 65 1.31 -9.24 8.88
CA TRP A 65 0.98 -7.92 8.35
C TRP A 65 0.94 -7.91 6.81
N GLN A 66 1.89 -8.56 6.13
CA GLN A 66 1.89 -8.67 4.68
C GLN A 66 0.68 -9.47 4.17
N ASN A 67 0.34 -10.57 4.85
CA ASN A 67 -0.81 -11.39 4.51
C ASN A 67 -2.14 -10.65 4.70
N ALA A 68 -2.29 -9.92 5.81
CA ALA A 68 -3.44 -9.06 6.06
C ALA A 68 -3.59 -7.98 4.99
N ARG A 69 -2.48 -7.34 4.60
CA ARG A 69 -2.48 -6.32 3.53
C ARG A 69 -2.86 -6.91 2.16
N LYS A 70 -2.41 -8.12 1.83
CA LYS A 70 -2.81 -8.83 0.60
C LYS A 70 -4.29 -9.23 0.61
N LYS A 71 -4.85 -9.60 1.78
CA LYS A 71 -6.30 -9.87 1.92
C LYS A 71 -7.12 -8.61 1.66
N LEU A 72 -6.72 -7.48 2.23
CA LEU A 72 -7.37 -6.18 2.01
C LEU A 72 -7.27 -5.71 0.54
N SER A 73 -6.13 -5.92 -0.12
CA SER A 73 -6.00 -5.56 -1.54
C SER A 73 -6.87 -6.45 -2.43
N ARG A 74 -6.96 -7.76 -2.17
CA ARG A 74 -7.88 -8.67 -2.88
C ARG A 74 -9.34 -8.29 -2.68
N ALA A 75 -9.72 -7.85 -1.48
CA ALA A 75 -11.07 -7.33 -1.22
C ALA A 75 -11.35 -6.05 -2.01
N LYS A 76 -10.38 -5.14 -2.13
CA LYS A 76 -10.49 -3.94 -2.99
C LYS A 76 -10.56 -4.26 -4.48
N VAL A 77 -9.87 -5.31 -4.95
CA VAL A 77 -9.91 -5.78 -6.35
C VAL A 77 -11.22 -6.51 -6.68
N LYS A 78 -11.92 -7.06 -5.67
CA LYS A 78 -13.30 -7.56 -5.82
C LYS A 78 -14.37 -6.48 -5.84
N LYS A 79 -14.01 -5.20 -6.08
CA LYS A 79 -14.97 -4.35 -6.78
C LYS A 79 -15.09 -4.96 -8.16
N PRO A 80 -16.25 -5.50 -8.57
CA PRO A 80 -16.38 -5.91 -9.95
C PRO A 80 -16.01 -4.67 -10.76
N ALA A 81 -14.98 -4.79 -11.60
CA ALA A 81 -14.86 -3.91 -12.74
C ALA A 81 -16.07 -4.24 -13.60
N VAL A 82 -17.23 -3.73 -13.18
CA VAL A 82 -18.41 -3.62 -14.00
C VAL A 82 -18.02 -2.57 -15.03
N VAL A 83 -17.24 -2.98 -16.01
CA VAL A 83 -17.62 -2.58 -17.35
C VAL A 83 -18.99 -3.22 -17.47
N ASP A 84 -20.04 -2.40 -17.33
CA ASP A 84 -21.40 -2.87 -17.46
C ASP A 84 -21.48 -3.61 -18.81
N PRO A 85 -21.83 -4.91 -18.84
CA PRO A 85 -22.05 -5.60 -20.10
C PRO A 85 -23.15 -4.92 -20.94
N ASP A 86 -23.99 -4.11 -20.31
CA ASP A 86 -25.00 -3.22 -20.89
C ASP A 86 -24.55 -1.76 -20.98
N LEU A 87 -23.24 -1.47 -20.93
CA LEU A 87 -22.68 -0.13 -21.20
C LEU A 87 -22.86 0.21 -22.69
N ILE A 88 -24.09 0.55 -23.01
CA ILE A 88 -24.54 1.13 -24.25
C ILE A 88 -24.17 2.61 -24.18
N TRP A 89 -23.40 3.09 -25.14
CA TRP A 89 -23.25 4.52 -25.35
C TRP A 89 -24.38 5.00 -26.25
N SER A 90 -25.15 5.98 -25.77
CA SER A 90 -26.09 6.71 -26.61
C SER A 90 -25.29 7.53 -27.62
N LEU A 91 -25.39 7.15 -28.89
CA LEU A 91 -24.83 7.95 -29.98
C LEU A 91 -25.67 9.24 -30.15
N PRO A 92 -25.14 10.31 -30.78
CA PRO A 92 -25.85 11.59 -30.96
C PRO A 92 -27.12 11.48 -31.82
N ASP A 93 -27.29 10.37 -32.54
CA ASP A 93 -28.46 10.00 -33.34
C ASP A 93 -29.55 9.29 -32.53
N GLY A 94 -29.29 8.99 -31.25
CA GLY A 94 -30.21 8.29 -30.36
C GLY A 94 -30.17 6.77 -30.45
N GLU A 95 -29.31 6.16 -31.28
CA GLU A 95 -29.18 4.70 -31.35
C GLU A 95 -28.31 4.14 -30.23
N ILE A 96 -28.82 3.06 -29.62
CA ILE A 96 -28.23 2.32 -28.51
C ILE A 96 -27.52 1.08 -29.11
N ARG A 97 -26.18 1.11 -29.22
CA ARG A 97 -25.39 0.00 -29.79
C ARG A 97 -24.20 -0.38 -28.88
N ARG A 98 -23.80 -1.65 -28.94
CA ARG A 98 -22.60 -2.14 -28.26
C ARG A 98 -21.34 -1.49 -28.85
N TYR A 99 -20.42 -1.06 -27.99
CA TYR A 99 -19.18 -0.42 -28.42
C TYR A 99 -18.34 -1.37 -29.28
N ASP A 100 -18.22 -1.04 -30.56
CA ASP A 100 -17.26 -1.66 -31.47
C ASP A 100 -16.08 -0.71 -31.69
N SER A 101 -14.91 -1.12 -31.22
CA SER A 101 -13.67 -0.35 -31.38
C SER A 101 -13.29 -0.10 -32.85
N HIS A 102 -13.81 -0.88 -33.80
CA HIS A 102 -13.62 -0.65 -35.24
C HIS A 102 -14.39 0.58 -35.75
N LEU A 103 -15.45 0.97 -35.06
CA LEU A 103 -16.26 2.15 -35.38
C LEU A 103 -15.79 3.41 -34.63
N ASN A 104 -14.87 3.27 -33.67
CA ASN A 104 -14.29 4.43 -33.00
C ASN A 104 -13.46 5.24 -34.00
N ILE A 105 -13.87 6.49 -34.23
CA ILE A 105 -13.26 7.40 -35.21
C ILE A 105 -11.75 7.51 -34.99
N ILE A 106 -11.31 7.65 -33.73
CA ILE A 106 -9.89 7.79 -33.38
C ILE A 106 -9.11 6.51 -33.71
N CYS A 107 -9.67 5.34 -33.38
CA CYS A 107 -9.01 4.06 -33.68
C CYS A 107 -8.98 3.75 -35.18
N ARG A 108 -10.01 4.16 -35.92
CA ARG A 108 -10.11 3.97 -37.38
C ARG A 108 -9.10 4.84 -38.13
N GLU A 109 -8.97 6.11 -37.74
CA GLU A 109 -7.98 7.05 -38.29
C GLU A 109 -6.56 6.51 -38.08
N TYR A 110 -6.26 6.04 -36.86
CA TYR A 110 -4.96 5.46 -36.53
C TYR A 110 -4.65 4.20 -37.38
N ARG A 111 -5.61 3.28 -37.52
CA ARG A 111 -5.44 2.08 -38.36
C ARG A 111 -5.27 2.39 -39.85
N ARG A 112 -5.89 3.45 -40.36
CA ARG A 112 -5.65 3.93 -41.74
C ARG A 112 -4.28 4.58 -41.90
N SER A 113 -3.71 5.10 -40.83
CA SER A 113 -2.38 5.71 -40.81
C SER A 113 -1.26 4.66 -40.74
N GLU A 114 -1.54 3.47 -40.22
CA GLU A 114 -0.61 2.33 -40.20
C GLU A 114 -0.56 1.54 -41.52
N VAL A 115 -1.54 1.73 -42.40
CA VAL A 115 -1.58 1.15 -43.75
C VAL A 115 -1.12 2.23 -44.75
N ILE A 116 0.18 2.51 -44.76
CA ILE A 116 0.88 3.28 -45.80
C ILE A 116 1.83 2.33 -46.51
#